data_AF-A0A3A1VFV9-F1
#
_entry.id   AF-A0A3A1VFV9-F1
#
_cell.length_a   1.000
_cell.length_b   1.000
_cell.length_c   1.000
_cell.angle_alpha   90.00
_cell.angle_beta   90.00
_cell.angle_gamma   90.00
#
_symmetry.space_group_name_H-M   'P 1'
#
loop_
_entity.id
_entity.type
_entity.pdbx_description
1 polymer ?
#
loop_
_entity_poly.entity_id
_entity_poly.type
_entity_poly.pdbx_seq_one_letter_code
_entity_poly.pdbx_strand_id
1 'polypeptide(L)'
;MNKFPKLSIATAALIILSIFGYASGYRLDGLSAARANTLVPKDSVLIDEVMFSWGGIYVFDSSEKPVTAISTKKFGLLWTSKSSVWQFHHNDSIKTIGSATFNESGKKATILCVLVNDSNISYIEAGPGENRIIKHVQIGEPLTFSWEESIQTDRLSPKAFDKNGKLLFDYRYPETSFIRQEDLKWYPVKDILRP
;
A
#
# COMPACT_ATOMS: atom_id res chain seq x y z
N MET A 1 -9.38 41.62 42.85
CA MET A 1 -7.98 41.24 42.55
C MET A 1 -8.00 40.22 41.42
N ASN A 2 -7.93 40.68 40.17
CA ASN A 2 -8.16 39.84 38.98
C ASN A 2 -6.95 38.96 38.66
N LYS A 3 -6.95 37.71 39.12
CA LYS A 3 -5.94 36.70 38.78
C LYS A 3 -6.14 36.05 37.39
N PHE A 4 -6.96 36.64 36.53
CA PHE A 4 -7.44 35.98 35.30
C PHE A 4 -6.90 36.42 33.93
N PRO A 5 -6.17 37.54 33.70
CA PRO A 5 -5.80 37.92 32.33
C PRO A 5 -4.67 37.08 31.73
N LYS A 6 -3.78 36.49 32.53
CA LYS A 6 -2.62 35.73 32.03
C LYS A 6 -2.96 34.29 31.62
N LEU A 7 -3.96 33.67 32.25
CA LEU A 7 -4.40 32.31 31.92
C LEU A 7 -5.16 32.29 30.59
N SER A 8 -5.99 33.31 30.32
CA SER A 8 -6.78 33.43 29.10
C SER A 8 -5.92 33.62 27.84
N ILE A 9 -4.81 34.34 27.93
CA ILE A 9 -3.88 34.57 26.81
C ILE A 9 -3.03 33.33 26.51
N ALA A 10 -2.59 32.61 27.56
CA ALA A 10 -1.81 31.39 27.40
C ALA A 10 -2.61 30.26 26.71
N THR A 11 -3.88 30.11 27.07
CA THR A 11 -4.76 29.12 26.43
C THR A 11 -5.08 29.50 24.98
N ALA A 12 -5.29 30.79 24.69
CA ALA A 12 -5.51 31.26 23.32
C ALA A 12 -4.28 31.06 22.42
N ALA A 13 -3.06 31.29 22.94
CA ALA A 13 -1.82 31.04 22.21
C ALA A 13 -1.59 29.54 21.92
N LEU A 14 -1.90 28.64 22.86
CA LEU A 14 -1.77 27.19 22.67
C LEU A 14 -2.73 26.65 21.60
N ILE A 15 -3.93 27.23 21.55
CA ILE A 15 -4.96 26.93 20.54
C ILE A 15 -4.51 27.41 19.16
N ILE A 16 -3.94 28.61 19.03
CA ILE A 16 -3.43 29.12 17.75
C ILE A 16 -2.19 28.35 17.26
N LEU A 17 -1.27 27.98 18.16
CA LEU A 17 -0.11 27.14 17.81
C LEU A 17 -0.51 25.74 17.32
N SER A 18 -1.55 25.15 17.92
CA SER A 18 -2.07 23.84 17.51
C SER A 18 -2.83 23.92 16.18
N ILE A 19 -3.48 25.06 15.90
CA ILE A 19 -4.19 25.33 14.64
C ILE A 19 -3.22 25.62 13.49
N PHE A 20 -2.12 26.35 13.71
CA PHE A 20 -1.06 26.53 12.71
C PHE A 20 -0.25 25.28 12.45
N GLY A 21 -0.01 24.50 13.51
CA GLY A 21 0.41 23.14 13.36
C GLY A 21 -0.56 22.40 12.44
N TYR A 22 -1.85 22.40 12.79
CA TYR A 22 -2.84 21.63 12.05
C TYR A 22 -2.94 21.95 10.55
N ALA A 23 -2.99 23.23 10.24
CA ALA A 23 -3.21 23.73 8.88
C ALA A 23 -2.00 23.62 7.94
N SER A 24 -0.80 23.29 8.44
CA SER A 24 0.42 23.10 7.63
C SER A 24 0.66 21.64 7.19
N GLY A 25 -0.35 20.76 7.35
CA GLY A 25 -0.28 19.34 6.99
C GLY A 25 -0.27 18.41 8.19
N TYR A 26 -1.00 18.74 9.26
CA TYR A 26 -1.05 17.85 10.40
C TYR A 26 -1.76 16.55 10.11
N ARG A 27 -1.21 15.59 10.81
CA ARG A 27 -1.39 14.17 10.72
C ARG A 27 -2.35 13.75 11.82
N LEU A 28 -3.58 14.28 11.83
CA LEU A 28 -4.60 13.85 12.82
C LEU A 28 -5.27 12.54 12.44
N ASP A 29 -5.19 12.16 11.18
CA ASP A 29 -5.57 10.84 10.67
C ASP A 29 -4.42 10.27 9.83
N GLY A 30 -4.51 8.96 9.55
CA GLY A 30 -3.47 8.25 8.82
C GLY A 30 -3.35 8.67 7.36
N LEU A 31 -4.43 9.05 6.70
CA LEU A 31 -4.42 9.46 5.29
C LEU A 31 -3.77 10.83 5.13
N SER A 32 -4.12 11.79 6.00
CA SER A 32 -3.46 13.09 6.07
C SER A 32 -1.97 12.94 6.38
N ALA A 33 -1.62 11.99 7.26
CA ALA A 33 -0.22 11.66 7.53
C ALA A 33 0.50 11.10 6.30
N ALA A 34 -0.16 10.25 5.51
CA ALA A 34 0.36 9.68 4.29
C ALA A 34 0.55 10.72 3.19
N ARG A 35 -0.43 11.60 2.96
CA ARG A 35 -0.31 12.73 2.00
C ARG A 35 0.75 13.75 2.38
N ALA A 36 1.01 13.91 3.68
CA ALA A 36 2.09 14.75 4.20
C ALA A 36 3.46 14.06 4.17
N ASN A 37 3.58 12.85 3.63
CA ASN A 37 4.85 12.18 3.39
C ASN A 37 5.49 12.78 2.13
N THR A 38 6.75 13.18 2.22
CA THR A 38 7.48 13.83 1.11
C THR A 38 7.68 12.92 -0.10
N LEU A 39 7.56 11.60 0.08
CA LEU A 39 7.69 10.60 -0.97
C LEU A 39 6.36 10.31 -1.68
N VAL A 40 5.25 10.90 -1.22
CA VAL A 40 3.93 10.84 -1.86
C VAL A 40 3.73 12.12 -2.67
N PRO A 41 3.61 12.03 -4.01
CA PRO A 41 3.37 13.19 -4.85
C PRO A 41 2.08 13.92 -4.48
N LYS A 42 2.08 15.26 -4.61
CA LYS A 42 0.92 16.10 -4.23
C LYS A 42 -0.28 15.93 -5.15
N ASP A 43 -0.05 15.51 -6.39
CA ASP A 43 -1.04 15.19 -7.40
C ASP A 43 -1.56 13.74 -7.29
N SER A 44 -1.08 12.97 -6.31
CA SER A 44 -1.43 11.57 -6.17
C SER A 44 -2.89 11.36 -5.73
N VAL A 45 -3.51 10.30 -6.24
CA VAL A 45 -4.88 9.91 -5.96
C VAL A 45 -4.87 8.66 -5.10
N LEU A 46 -5.66 8.65 -4.02
CA LEU A 46 -5.81 7.45 -3.19
C LEU A 46 -6.60 6.40 -4.00
N ILE A 47 -6.02 5.21 -4.14
CA ILE A 47 -6.59 4.09 -4.87
C ILE A 47 -7.16 3.03 -3.93
N ASP A 48 -6.45 2.75 -2.84
CA ASP A 48 -6.93 1.78 -1.84
C ASP A 48 -6.29 2.05 -0.47
N GLU A 49 -6.92 1.52 0.58
CA GLU A 49 -6.41 1.59 1.95
C GLU A 49 -6.67 0.31 2.75
N VAL A 50 -5.72 -0.01 3.63
CA VAL A 50 -5.84 -1.12 4.58
C VAL A 50 -5.56 -0.60 5.98
N MET A 51 -6.55 -0.75 6.86
CA MET A 51 -6.46 -0.33 8.25
C MET A 51 -6.05 -1.49 9.15
N PHE A 52 -5.05 -1.25 9.99
CA PHE A 52 -4.59 -2.16 11.03
C PHE A 52 -4.86 -1.54 12.41
N SER A 53 -4.84 -2.35 13.46
CA SER A 53 -5.02 -1.85 14.83
C SER A 53 -4.04 -0.71 15.17
N TRP A 54 -2.79 -0.82 14.71
CA TRP A 54 -1.69 0.11 14.95
C TRP A 54 -1.57 1.28 13.97
N GLY A 55 -2.29 1.27 12.84
CA GLY A 55 -2.06 2.23 11.75
C GLY A 55 -2.87 1.97 10.49
N GLY A 56 -2.43 2.53 9.36
CA GLY A 56 -3.05 2.36 8.06
C GLY A 56 -2.00 2.36 6.96
N ILE A 57 -2.26 1.62 5.89
CA ILE A 57 -1.44 1.60 4.68
C ILE A 57 -2.30 2.11 3.53
N TYR A 58 -1.77 3.06 2.77
CA TYR A 58 -2.49 3.81 1.76
C TYR A 58 -1.78 3.65 0.42
N VAL A 59 -2.50 3.20 -0.59
CA VAL A 59 -1.98 3.02 -1.96
C VAL A 59 -2.43 4.20 -2.79
N PHE A 60 -1.48 4.92 -3.35
CA PHE A 60 -1.71 6.07 -4.22
C PHE A 60 -1.23 5.78 -5.63
N ASP A 61 -1.96 6.30 -6.61
CA ASP A 61 -1.49 6.43 -7.98
C ASP A 61 -1.03 7.86 -8.23
N SER A 62 -0.03 8.04 -9.08
CA SER A 62 0.45 9.36 -9.47
C SER A 62 0.96 9.36 -10.90
N SER A 63 1.14 10.54 -11.48
CA SER A 63 1.66 10.67 -12.85
C SER A 63 3.04 10.04 -13.03
N GLU A 64 3.89 10.06 -12.00
CA GLU A 64 5.23 9.49 -12.06
C GLU A 64 5.26 8.00 -11.76
N LYS A 65 4.78 7.61 -10.57
CA LYS A 65 4.85 6.23 -10.04
C LYS A 65 3.76 5.97 -8.99
N PRO A 66 3.21 4.75 -8.87
CA PRO A 66 2.35 4.42 -7.75
C PRO A 66 3.17 4.38 -6.45
N VAL A 67 2.57 4.84 -5.36
CA VAL A 67 3.22 4.97 -4.05
C VAL A 67 2.36 4.34 -2.98
N THR A 68 2.92 3.41 -2.21
CA THR A 68 2.29 2.88 -1.01
C THR A 68 2.89 3.57 0.21
N ALA A 69 2.11 4.29 1.00
CA ALA A 69 2.55 4.96 2.21
C ALA A 69 2.03 4.25 3.46
N ILE A 70 2.87 4.15 4.49
CA ILE A 70 2.51 3.53 5.76
C ILE A 70 2.40 4.62 6.82
N SER A 71 1.24 4.74 7.46
CA SER A 71 1.00 5.67 8.57
C SER A 71 0.74 4.92 9.86
N THR A 72 1.41 5.32 10.93
CA THR A 72 1.28 4.71 12.25
C THR A 72 0.61 5.68 13.22
N LYS A 73 -0.22 5.14 14.11
CA LYS A 73 -0.72 5.88 15.28
C LYS A 73 0.43 6.14 16.24
N LYS A 74 0.51 7.37 16.75
CA LYS A 74 1.36 7.76 17.89
C LYS A 74 0.45 8.02 19.10
N PHE A 75 1.06 8.20 20.27
CA PHE A 75 0.32 8.47 21.51
C PHE A 75 -0.63 9.67 21.33
N GLY A 76 -1.92 9.49 21.66
CA GLY A 76 -2.97 10.50 21.49
C GLY A 76 -3.63 10.46 20.10
N LEU A 77 -3.94 11.64 19.57
CA LEU A 77 -4.63 11.82 18.28
C LEU A 77 -3.68 12.02 17.09
N LEU A 78 -2.38 11.78 17.26
CA LEU A 78 -1.37 12.09 16.27
C LEU A 78 -0.96 10.85 15.46
N TRP A 79 -0.76 11.05 14.17
CA TRP A 79 -0.31 10.05 13.21
C TRP A 79 1.02 10.46 12.58
N THR A 80 1.74 9.49 12.04
CA THR A 80 2.96 9.76 11.27
C THR A 80 3.11 8.78 10.13
N SER A 81 3.45 9.28 8.95
CA SER A 81 3.94 8.46 7.85
C SER A 81 5.42 8.75 7.65
N LYS A 82 6.25 7.72 7.83
CA LYS A 82 7.71 7.81 7.66
C LYS A 82 8.26 6.86 6.61
N SER A 83 7.44 5.91 6.18
CA SER A 83 7.83 4.87 5.24
C SER A 83 6.86 4.87 4.07
N SER A 84 7.42 4.74 2.88
CA SER A 84 6.67 4.51 1.66
C SER A 84 7.49 3.64 0.71
N VAL A 85 6.79 2.94 -0.16
CA VAL A 85 7.36 2.08 -1.20
C VAL A 85 6.79 2.53 -2.53
N TRP A 86 7.67 2.78 -3.50
CA TRP A 86 7.26 3.10 -4.86
C TRP A 86 7.18 1.82 -5.69
N GLN A 87 6.29 1.82 -6.67
CA GLN A 87 6.21 0.78 -7.69
C GLN A 87 6.57 1.34 -9.06
N PHE A 88 6.94 0.47 -9.98
CA PHE A 88 7.18 0.84 -11.36
C PHE A 88 5.89 0.80 -12.16
N HIS A 89 5.70 1.79 -13.03
CA HIS A 89 4.63 1.72 -14.00
C HIS A 89 4.93 0.64 -15.04
N HIS A 90 3.96 -0.24 -15.24
CA HIS A 90 3.96 -1.23 -16.29
C HIS A 90 2.68 -1.09 -17.11
N ASN A 91 2.79 -1.26 -18.43
CA ASN A 91 1.65 -1.29 -19.36
C ASN A 91 1.06 -2.71 -19.50
N ASP A 92 1.38 -3.59 -18.55
CA ASP A 92 0.91 -4.98 -18.54
C ASP A 92 -0.59 -5.05 -18.18
N SER A 93 -1.31 -6.06 -18.68
CA SER A 93 -2.75 -6.24 -18.46
C SER A 93 -3.11 -6.57 -17.01
N ILE A 94 -2.14 -7.05 -16.24
CA ILE A 94 -2.17 -7.22 -14.80
C ILE A 94 -0.91 -6.56 -14.22
N LYS A 95 -1.07 -5.70 -13.21
CA LYS A 95 0.04 -4.94 -12.63
C LYS A 95 -0.09 -4.78 -11.12
N THR A 96 1.06 -4.79 -10.44
CA THR A 96 1.13 -4.44 -9.02
C THR A 96 1.16 -2.91 -8.90
N ILE A 97 0.11 -2.34 -8.32
CA ILE A 97 -0.05 -0.89 -8.13
C ILE A 97 0.26 -0.45 -6.70
N GLY A 98 0.46 -1.40 -5.78
CA GLY A 98 0.95 -1.12 -4.44
C GLY A 98 1.52 -2.38 -3.79
N SER A 99 2.58 -2.23 -3.03
CA SER A 99 3.02 -3.29 -2.11
C SER A 99 3.84 -2.68 -1.01
N ALA A 100 3.78 -3.30 0.16
CA ALA A 100 4.59 -2.90 1.30
C ALA A 100 4.74 -4.08 2.26
N THR A 101 5.95 -4.24 2.80
CA THR A 101 6.23 -5.08 3.95
C THR A 101 6.69 -4.17 5.09
N PHE A 102 6.04 -4.25 6.23
CA PHE A 102 6.31 -3.43 7.40
C PHE A 102 6.62 -4.31 8.60
N ASN A 103 7.69 -3.98 9.32
CA ASN A 103 8.10 -4.66 10.54
C ASN A 103 8.86 -3.69 11.45
N GLU A 104 8.14 -3.01 12.35
CA GLU A 104 8.74 -2.04 13.27
C GLU A 104 8.05 -2.07 14.64
N SER A 105 8.83 -2.19 15.72
CA SER A 105 8.33 -2.10 17.11
C SER A 105 7.10 -3.00 17.40
N GLY A 106 7.13 -4.25 16.93
CA GLY A 106 6.04 -5.21 17.11
C GLY A 106 4.84 -5.02 16.17
N LYS A 107 4.86 -3.99 15.31
CA LYS A 107 3.87 -3.78 14.26
C LYS A 107 4.33 -4.50 13.01
N LYS A 108 3.47 -5.35 12.46
CA LYS A 108 3.73 -6.12 11.25
C LYS A 108 2.57 -5.95 10.29
N ALA A 109 2.90 -5.81 9.02
CA ALA A 109 1.93 -5.95 7.95
C ALA A 109 2.62 -6.25 6.63
N THR A 110 1.87 -6.91 5.76
CA THR A 110 2.21 -7.04 4.34
C THR A 110 0.97 -6.69 3.56
N ILE A 111 1.11 -5.91 2.50
CA ILE A 111 0.05 -5.71 1.53
C ILE A 111 0.55 -5.91 0.11
N LEU A 112 -0.36 -6.35 -0.75
CA LEU A 112 -0.19 -6.43 -2.19
C LEU A 112 -1.47 -5.93 -2.85
N CYS A 113 -1.38 -4.85 -3.61
CA CYS A 113 -2.47 -4.25 -4.35
C CYS A 113 -2.23 -4.43 -5.85
N VAL A 114 -3.19 -5.06 -6.53
CA VAL A 114 -3.10 -5.46 -7.93
C VAL A 114 -4.21 -4.80 -8.72
N LEU A 115 -3.91 -4.27 -9.89
CA LEU A 115 -4.90 -3.80 -10.86
C LEU A 115 -4.95 -4.80 -12.02
N VAL A 116 -6.15 -5.25 -12.35
CA VAL A 116 -6.38 -6.22 -13.42
C VAL A 116 -7.29 -5.62 -14.49
N ASN A 117 -6.78 -5.59 -15.72
CA ASN A 117 -7.50 -5.15 -16.91
C ASN A 117 -7.74 -6.31 -17.90
N ASP A 118 -7.18 -7.49 -17.64
CA ASP A 118 -7.37 -8.69 -18.46
C ASP A 118 -8.67 -9.43 -18.09
N SER A 119 -9.64 -9.45 -19.01
CA SER A 119 -10.93 -10.12 -18.80
C SER A 119 -10.86 -11.64 -18.69
N ASN A 120 -9.73 -12.26 -19.02
CA ASN A 120 -9.54 -13.71 -18.89
C ASN A 120 -9.21 -14.12 -17.44
N ILE A 121 -8.79 -13.17 -16.60
CA ILE A 121 -8.47 -13.43 -15.19
C ILE A 121 -9.75 -13.34 -14.36
N SER A 122 -10.08 -14.42 -13.66
CA SER A 122 -11.26 -14.54 -12.81
C SER A 122 -10.94 -14.30 -11.33
N TYR A 123 -9.79 -14.78 -10.87
CA TYR A 123 -9.36 -14.61 -9.48
C TYR A 123 -7.83 -14.59 -9.36
N ILE A 124 -7.37 -13.98 -8.28
CA ILE A 124 -5.97 -13.99 -7.87
C ILE A 124 -5.87 -14.71 -6.54
N GLU A 125 -4.82 -15.51 -6.42
CA GLU A 125 -4.44 -16.19 -5.20
C GLU A 125 -3.07 -15.68 -4.75
N ALA A 126 -2.94 -15.27 -3.50
CA ALA A 126 -1.68 -14.82 -2.94
C ALA A 126 -1.54 -15.25 -1.48
N GLY A 127 -0.31 -15.55 -1.05
CA GLY A 127 0.00 -15.89 0.33
C GLY A 127 1.11 -16.95 0.44
N PRO A 128 1.78 -17.03 1.60
CA PRO A 128 2.88 -17.97 1.81
C PRO A 128 2.38 -19.40 1.96
N GLY A 129 3.02 -20.35 1.26
CA GLY A 129 2.75 -21.78 1.40
C GLY A 129 1.27 -22.13 1.16
N GLU A 130 0.66 -22.84 2.11
CA GLU A 130 -0.75 -23.24 2.07
C GLU A 130 -1.72 -22.14 2.57
N ASN A 131 -1.21 -21.08 3.20
CA ASN A 131 -2.03 -20.01 3.78
C ASN A 131 -2.33 -18.93 2.73
N ARG A 132 -3.04 -19.33 1.68
CA ARG A 132 -3.31 -18.49 0.51
C ARG A 132 -4.72 -17.90 0.58
N ILE A 133 -4.80 -16.61 0.27
CA ILE A 133 -6.05 -15.86 0.16
C ILE A 133 -6.42 -15.83 -1.32
N ILE A 134 -7.65 -16.21 -1.64
CA ILE A 134 -8.23 -16.08 -2.97
C ILE A 134 -9.16 -14.87 -2.98
N LYS A 135 -9.01 -14.00 -3.97
CA LYS A 135 -9.97 -12.92 -4.23
C LYS A 135 -10.37 -12.89 -5.70
N HIS A 136 -11.66 -12.75 -5.96
CA HIS A 136 -12.19 -12.60 -7.31
C HIS A 136 -11.85 -11.22 -7.88
N VAL A 137 -11.60 -11.18 -9.17
CA VAL A 137 -11.23 -9.97 -9.89
C VAL A 137 -12.48 -9.24 -10.35
N GLN A 138 -12.50 -7.93 -10.10
CA GLN A 138 -13.37 -6.98 -10.77
C GLN A 138 -12.50 -6.11 -11.67
N ILE A 139 -12.78 -6.13 -12.98
CA ILE A 139 -11.93 -5.49 -13.98
C ILE A 139 -11.87 -3.98 -13.77
N GLY A 140 -10.66 -3.42 -13.79
CA GLY A 140 -10.41 -2.00 -13.58
C GLY A 140 -10.48 -1.56 -12.11
N GLU A 141 -10.75 -2.47 -11.17
CA GLU A 141 -10.78 -2.16 -9.75
C GLU A 141 -9.55 -2.70 -9.01
N PRO A 142 -9.03 -1.96 -8.01
CA PRO A 142 -7.94 -2.43 -7.16
C PRO A 142 -8.31 -3.68 -6.37
N LEU A 143 -7.42 -4.67 -6.39
CA LEU A 143 -7.54 -5.89 -5.61
C LEU A 143 -6.41 -5.96 -4.58
N THR A 144 -6.72 -5.64 -3.31
CA THR A 144 -5.72 -5.63 -2.24
C THR A 144 -5.78 -6.87 -1.37
N PHE A 145 -4.62 -7.51 -1.18
CA PHE A 145 -4.37 -8.55 -0.20
C PHE A 145 -3.60 -7.97 0.98
N SER A 146 -3.87 -8.47 2.18
CA SER A 146 -3.25 -7.97 3.40
C SER A 146 -3.06 -9.07 4.44
N TRP A 147 -1.95 -9.01 5.17
CA TRP A 147 -1.61 -9.91 6.27
C TRP A 147 -1.12 -9.10 7.47
N GLU A 148 -1.45 -9.52 8.69
CA GLU A 148 -0.86 -8.97 9.94
C GLU A 148 0.53 -9.56 10.25
N GLU A 149 1.28 -9.88 9.21
CA GLU A 149 2.60 -10.49 9.26
C GLU A 149 3.55 -9.76 8.32
N SER A 150 4.86 -9.86 8.59
CA SER A 150 5.90 -9.27 7.74
C SER A 150 6.44 -10.35 6.79
N ILE A 151 5.82 -10.48 5.64
CA ILE A 151 6.14 -11.43 4.57
C ILE A 151 6.76 -10.62 3.43
N GLN A 152 7.88 -11.08 2.89
CA GLN A 152 8.49 -10.43 1.73
C GLN A 152 7.57 -10.62 0.51
N THR A 153 7.38 -9.58 -0.29
CA THR A 153 6.42 -9.57 -1.41
C THR A 153 6.65 -10.73 -2.41
N ASP A 154 7.91 -11.10 -2.67
CA ASP A 154 8.29 -12.22 -3.53
C ASP A 154 7.88 -13.59 -2.96
N ARG A 155 7.79 -13.73 -1.63
CA ARG A 155 7.35 -14.94 -0.94
C ARG A 155 5.84 -15.13 -0.89
N LEU A 156 5.06 -14.12 -1.28
CA LEU A 156 3.61 -14.26 -1.42
C LEU A 156 3.24 -15.15 -2.60
N SER A 157 4.17 -15.35 -3.54
CA SER A 157 4.00 -16.05 -4.82
C SER A 157 2.61 -15.86 -5.44
N PRO A 158 2.17 -14.61 -5.72
CA PRO A 158 0.86 -14.33 -6.30
C PRO A 158 0.66 -15.00 -7.67
N LYS A 159 -0.53 -15.54 -7.89
CA LYS A 159 -0.92 -16.27 -9.12
C LYS A 159 -2.29 -15.83 -9.59
N ALA A 160 -2.46 -15.67 -10.90
CA ALA A 160 -3.72 -15.25 -11.51
C ALA A 160 -4.29 -16.37 -12.38
N PHE A 161 -5.59 -16.65 -12.20
CA PHE A 161 -6.26 -17.81 -12.79
C PHE A 161 -7.48 -17.40 -13.62
N ASP A 162 -7.82 -18.23 -14.60
CA ASP A 162 -9.09 -18.13 -15.32
C ASP A 162 -10.27 -18.71 -14.50
N LYS A 163 -11.47 -18.64 -15.06
CA LYS A 163 -12.70 -19.19 -14.45
C LYS A 163 -12.70 -20.72 -14.25
N ASN A 164 -11.82 -21.44 -14.94
CA ASN A 164 -11.69 -22.90 -14.88
C ASN A 164 -10.55 -23.32 -13.93
N GLY A 165 -9.84 -22.38 -13.31
CA GLY A 165 -8.66 -22.64 -12.49
C GLY A 165 -7.38 -22.89 -13.29
N LYS A 166 -7.34 -22.55 -14.59
CA LYS A 166 -6.10 -22.54 -15.38
C LYS A 166 -5.25 -21.34 -14.95
N LEU A 167 -4.00 -21.59 -14.57
CA LEU A 167 -3.01 -20.55 -14.28
C LEU A 167 -2.68 -19.78 -15.55
N LEU A 168 -2.84 -18.45 -15.51
CA LEU A 168 -2.55 -17.56 -16.63
C LEU A 168 -1.30 -16.73 -16.39
N PHE A 169 -1.11 -16.21 -15.17
CA PHE A 169 0.04 -15.38 -14.81
C PHE A 169 0.64 -15.78 -13.47
N ASP A 170 1.96 -15.59 -13.37
CA ASP A 170 2.75 -15.80 -12.16
C ASP A 170 3.56 -14.56 -11.84
N TYR A 171 3.56 -14.13 -10.57
CA TYR A 171 4.28 -12.96 -10.11
C TYR A 171 5.66 -13.34 -9.59
N ARG A 172 6.71 -12.98 -10.33
CA ARG A 172 8.08 -13.48 -10.12
C ARG A 172 9.13 -12.55 -10.71
N TYR A 173 10.39 -12.84 -10.44
CA TYR A 173 11.51 -12.33 -11.24
C TYR A 173 11.66 -13.16 -12.52
N PRO A 174 12.20 -12.58 -13.61
CA PRO A 174 12.51 -13.33 -14.82
C PRO A 174 13.63 -14.34 -14.56
N GLU A 175 13.64 -15.43 -15.34
CA GLU A 175 14.71 -16.44 -15.31
C GLU A 175 15.95 -15.95 -16.07
N THR A 176 16.62 -14.93 -15.53
CA THR A 176 17.83 -14.32 -16.10
C THR A 176 18.96 -14.24 -15.08
N SER A 177 20.20 -14.14 -15.55
CA SER A 177 21.39 -14.04 -14.69
C SER A 177 21.53 -12.69 -13.98
N PHE A 178 20.76 -11.69 -14.39
CA PHE A 178 20.70 -10.37 -13.78
C PHE A 178 19.27 -10.11 -13.30
N ILE A 179 19.14 -9.64 -12.06
CA ILE A 179 17.85 -9.34 -11.42
C ILE A 179 17.84 -7.86 -11.05
N ARG A 180 16.84 -7.13 -11.55
CA ARG A 180 16.55 -5.75 -11.13
C ARG A 180 15.24 -5.69 -10.37
N GLN A 181 15.06 -4.66 -9.54
CA GLN A 181 13.84 -4.52 -8.76
C GLN A 181 12.61 -4.32 -9.65
N GLU A 182 12.76 -3.59 -10.76
CA GLU A 182 11.71 -3.39 -11.77
C GLU A 182 11.32 -4.65 -12.54
N ASP A 183 12.11 -5.73 -12.43
CA ASP A 183 11.84 -6.98 -13.12
C ASP A 183 10.84 -7.87 -12.34
N LEU A 184 10.56 -7.57 -11.06
CA LEU A 184 9.55 -8.25 -10.26
C LEU A 184 8.15 -7.83 -10.72
N LYS A 185 7.50 -8.67 -11.51
CA LYS A 185 6.17 -8.38 -12.06
C LYS A 185 5.41 -9.64 -12.45
N TRP A 186 4.24 -9.45 -13.04
CA TRP A 186 3.41 -10.54 -13.56
C TRP A 186 3.93 -11.00 -14.92
N TYR A 187 4.19 -12.29 -15.04
CA TYR A 187 4.59 -12.91 -16.30
C TYR A 187 3.53 -13.90 -16.75
N PRO A 188 3.15 -13.91 -18.03
CA PRO A 188 2.28 -14.96 -18.56
C PRO A 188 2.98 -16.30 -18.38
N VAL A 189 2.24 -17.29 -17.92
CA VAL A 189 2.71 -18.67 -17.94
C VAL A 189 2.70 -19.09 -19.40
N LYS A 190 3.89 -19.30 -19.97
CA LYS A 190 3.98 -19.94 -21.29
C LYS A 190 3.20 -21.24 -21.18
N ASP A 191 2.26 -21.49 -22.10
CA ASP A 191 1.68 -22.82 -22.23
C ASP A 191 2.86 -23.79 -22.33
N ILE A 192 3.08 -24.55 -21.26
CA ILE A 192 4.01 -25.66 -21.31
C ILE A 192 3.31 -26.60 -22.27
N LEU A 193 3.67 -26.52 -23.55
CA LEU A 193 3.54 -27.64 -24.47
C LEU A 193 4.25 -28.78 -23.76
N ARG A 194 3.47 -29.57 -23.01
CA ARG A 194 3.97 -30.81 -22.43
C ARG A 194 4.45 -31.63 -23.63
N PRO A 195 5.72 -32.03 -23.69
CA PRO A 195 6.13 -33.06 -24.64
C PRO A 195 5.33 -34.35 -24.40
#